data_AF-A0A172Z3P5-F1
#
_entry.id   AF-A0A172Z3P5-F1
#
_cell.length_a   1.000
_cell.length_b   1.000
_cell.length_c   1.000
_cell.angle_alpha   90.00
_cell.angle_beta   90.00
_cell.angle_gamma   90.00
#
_symmetry.space_group_name_H-M   'P 1'
#
loop_
_entity.id
_entity.type
_entity.pdbx_description
1 polymer ?
#
loop_
_entity_poly.entity_id
_entity_poly.type
_entity_poly.pdbx_seq_one_letter_code
_entity_poly.pdbx_strand_id
1 'polypeptide(L)'
;MKTEMITLKHGDVSIKMPSSALAKLAIASFFAQVLPPAANVQPVAPSTIPEIGQPWPGQGGLNGGFVHARGEVPAHYLIIAAKDVGDHKWGGRGVEVKGLSKTDGYTNTQVLIGNDDERKYPAADACAEHQADGHRDFYLPAAAELYQGWLNCPKVFAQDCYYWSSSQRSANTAFVMNFGGGGQDFGGKSGELRVRPVRRFFI
;
A
#
# COMPACT_ATOMS: atom_id res chain seq x y z
N MET A 1 -23.57 -29.49 14.30
CA MET A 1 -23.71 -29.05 15.70
C MET A 1 -25.04 -28.32 15.86
N LYS A 2 -25.81 -28.58 16.93
CA LYS A 2 -27.08 -27.87 17.19
C LYS A 2 -26.77 -26.44 17.63
N THR A 3 -27.45 -25.45 17.04
CA THR A 3 -27.34 -24.04 17.45
C THR A 3 -27.95 -23.85 18.83
N GLU A 4 -27.12 -23.48 19.81
CA GLU A 4 -27.57 -23.17 21.16
C GLU A 4 -28.15 -21.75 21.20
N MET A 5 -29.40 -21.62 21.66
CA MET A 5 -30.14 -20.36 21.65
C MET A 5 -30.23 -19.81 23.07
N ILE A 6 -29.83 -18.55 23.26
CA ILE A 6 -29.93 -17.81 24.51
C ILE A 6 -31.13 -16.86 24.42
N THR A 7 -31.86 -16.71 25.52
CA THR A 7 -32.95 -15.74 25.65
C THR A 7 -32.56 -14.68 26.67
N LEU A 8 -32.43 -13.44 26.23
CA LEU A 8 -32.18 -12.27 27.07
C LEU A 8 -33.52 -11.63 27.42
N LYS A 9 -33.76 -11.38 28.71
CA LYS A 9 -34.96 -10.71 29.19
C LYS A 9 -34.61 -9.41 29.89
N HIS A 10 -35.30 -8.34 29.54
CA HIS A 10 -35.24 -7.08 30.27
C HIS A 10 -36.64 -6.45 30.28
N GLY A 11 -37.28 -6.42 31.47
CA GLY A 11 -38.70 -6.09 31.59
C GLY A 11 -39.56 -7.03 30.73
N ASP A 12 -40.49 -6.46 29.98
CA ASP A 12 -41.38 -7.20 29.06
C ASP A 12 -40.72 -7.56 27.72
N VAL A 13 -39.47 -7.14 27.50
CA VAL A 13 -38.74 -7.41 26.26
C VAL A 13 -37.95 -8.70 26.39
N SER A 14 -38.21 -9.64 25.48
CA SER A 14 -37.50 -10.91 25.35
C SER A 14 -36.86 -11.01 23.97
N ILE A 15 -35.53 -11.10 23.93
CA ILE A 15 -34.78 -11.30 22.69
C ILE A 15 -34.17 -12.69 22.72
N LYS A 16 -34.53 -13.52 21.73
CA LYS A 16 -33.96 -14.86 21.55
C LYS A 16 -32.96 -14.84 20.41
N MET A 17 -31.72 -15.25 20.68
CA MET A 17 -30.65 -15.26 19.68
C MET A 17 -29.68 -16.42 19.90
N PRO A 18 -28.91 -16.83 18.88
CA PRO A 18 -27.83 -17.80 19.06
C PRO A 18 -26.78 -17.30 20.05
N SER A 19 -26.21 -18.20 20.87
CA SER A 19 -25.12 -17.88 21.81
C SER A 19 -23.91 -17.25 21.12
N SER A 20 -23.61 -17.69 19.90
CA SER A 20 -22.54 -17.13 19.06
C SER A 20 -22.82 -15.70 18.60
N ALA A 21 -24.07 -15.32 18.40
CA ALA A 21 -24.45 -13.95 18.04
C ALA A 21 -24.26 -13.01 19.24
N LEU A 22 -24.61 -13.46 20.45
CA LEU A 22 -24.39 -12.70 21.68
C LEU A 22 -22.89 -12.51 21.96
N ALA A 23 -22.09 -13.56 21.79
CA ALA A 23 -20.63 -13.46 21.94
C ALA A 23 -20.02 -12.43 20.96
N LYS A 24 -20.44 -12.45 19.70
CA LYS A 24 -20.01 -11.45 18.70
C LYS A 24 -20.42 -10.03 19.09
N LEU A 25 -21.66 -9.84 19.57
CA LEU A 25 -22.13 -8.53 20.02
C LEU A 25 -21.34 -8.01 21.22
N ALA A 26 -21.07 -8.88 22.21
CA ALA A 26 -20.31 -8.51 23.40
C ALA A 26 -18.86 -8.11 23.06
N ILE A 27 -18.21 -8.88 22.17
CA ILE A 27 -16.87 -8.57 21.67
C ILE A 27 -16.88 -7.22 20.94
N ALA A 28 -17.84 -6.98 20.04
CA ALA A 28 -17.95 -5.73 19.30
C ALA A 28 -18.17 -4.51 20.22
N SER A 29 -19.03 -4.66 21.25
CA SER A 29 -19.27 -3.59 22.24
C SER A 29 -18.03 -3.29 23.09
N PHE A 30 -17.26 -4.31 23.46
CA PHE A 30 -16.03 -4.12 24.24
C PHE A 30 -14.98 -3.33 23.45
N PHE A 31 -14.81 -3.62 22.15
CA PHE A 31 -13.92 -2.83 21.28
C PHE A 31 -14.41 -1.39 21.10
N ALA A 32 -15.72 -1.16 21.02
CA ALA A 32 -16.28 0.18 20.88
C ALA A 32 -16.06 1.09 22.12
N GLN A 33 -15.97 0.50 23.32
CA GLN A 33 -15.81 1.26 24.57
C GLN A 33 -14.34 1.55 24.95
N VAL A 34 -13.40 0.76 24.44
CA VAL A 34 -11.96 0.92 24.73
C VAL A 34 -11.28 1.89 23.75
N LEU A 35 -11.91 2.18 22.61
CA LEU A 35 -11.45 3.20 21.67
C LEU A 35 -11.84 4.60 22.18
N PRO A 36 -10.93 5.59 22.16
CA PRO A 36 -11.30 6.98 22.41
C PRO A 36 -12.41 7.40 21.42
N PRO A 37 -13.29 8.35 21.79
CA PRO A 37 -14.36 8.81 20.90
C PRO A 37 -13.72 9.23 19.58
N ALA A 38 -14.03 8.48 18.52
CA ALA A 38 -13.47 8.70 17.20
C ALA A 38 -13.81 10.13 16.79
N ALA A 39 -12.79 11.00 16.71
CA ALA A 39 -12.94 12.34 16.20
C ALA A 39 -13.52 12.23 14.78
N ASN A 40 -14.80 12.60 14.62
CA ASN A 40 -15.51 12.74 13.34
C ASN A 40 -15.02 11.80 12.24
N VAL A 41 -15.17 10.48 12.44
CA VAL A 41 -15.15 9.56 11.29
C VAL A 41 -16.45 9.83 10.55
N GLN A 42 -16.40 10.73 9.56
CA GLN A 42 -17.46 10.90 8.59
C GLN A 42 -17.85 9.50 8.08
N PRO A 43 -19.15 9.19 7.93
CA PRO A 43 -19.56 7.95 7.30
C PRO A 43 -18.82 7.84 5.96
N VAL A 44 -18.05 6.77 5.78
CA VAL A 44 -17.40 6.48 4.50
C VAL A 44 -18.53 6.35 3.48
N ALA A 45 -18.73 7.40 2.68
CA ALA A 45 -19.62 7.32 1.54
C ALA A 45 -19.18 6.10 0.70
N PRO A 46 -20.10 5.28 0.16
CA PRO A 46 -19.70 4.17 -0.70
C PRO A 46 -18.83 4.73 -1.82
N SER A 47 -17.51 4.48 -1.74
CA SER A 47 -16.59 5.06 -2.71
C SER A 47 -16.80 4.29 -4.01
N THR A 48 -17.45 4.92 -4.98
CA THR A 48 -17.39 4.44 -6.35
C THR A 48 -15.91 4.36 -6.72
N ILE A 49 -15.51 3.25 -7.32
CA ILE A 49 -14.13 3.08 -7.80
C ILE A 49 -13.92 4.13 -8.89
N PRO A 50 -13.02 5.12 -8.71
CA PRO A 50 -12.80 6.15 -9.71
C PRO A 50 -12.22 5.55 -10.98
N GLU A 51 -12.27 6.28 -12.09
CA GLU A 51 -11.52 5.89 -13.29
C GLU A 51 -10.02 5.84 -13.02
N ILE A 52 -9.31 5.02 -13.80
CA ILE A 52 -7.85 4.93 -13.74
C ILE A 52 -7.22 6.32 -13.92
N GLY A 53 -6.25 6.64 -13.07
CA GLY A 53 -5.55 7.93 -13.04
C GLY A 53 -6.29 9.06 -12.32
N GLN A 54 -7.56 8.86 -11.92
CA GLN A 54 -8.30 9.87 -11.16
C GLN A 54 -8.05 9.77 -9.65
N PRO A 55 -8.14 10.89 -8.91
CA PRO A 55 -8.10 10.88 -7.45
C PRO A 55 -9.16 9.94 -6.85
N TRP A 56 -8.76 9.16 -5.85
CA TRP A 56 -9.66 8.32 -5.07
C TRP A 56 -9.91 8.96 -3.71
N PRO A 57 -11.10 9.57 -3.50
CA PRO A 57 -11.40 10.31 -2.28
C PRO A 57 -11.15 9.48 -1.01
N GLY A 58 -10.39 10.05 -0.08
CA GLY A 58 -10.06 9.42 1.20
C GLY A 58 -9.05 8.27 1.13
N GLN A 59 -8.46 8.01 -0.04
CA GLN A 59 -7.45 6.96 -0.21
C GLN A 59 -6.04 7.52 -0.35
N GLY A 60 -5.82 8.84 -0.33
CA GLY A 60 -4.49 9.45 -0.32
C GLY A 60 -3.77 9.44 -1.67
N GLY A 61 -4.49 9.19 -2.77
CA GLY A 61 -3.87 9.09 -4.09
C GLY A 61 -4.83 8.87 -5.24
N LEU A 62 -4.26 8.45 -6.37
CA LEU A 62 -4.93 8.20 -7.64
C LEU A 62 -5.19 6.70 -7.81
N ASN A 63 -6.25 6.33 -8.51
CA ASN A 63 -6.50 4.94 -8.89
C ASN A 63 -5.45 4.46 -9.92
N GLY A 64 -4.48 3.65 -9.50
CA GLY A 64 -3.48 3.00 -10.36
C GLY A 64 -3.97 1.71 -11.04
N GLY A 65 -5.21 1.31 -10.79
CA GLY A 65 -5.85 0.14 -11.37
C GLY A 65 -5.80 -1.12 -10.50
N PHE A 66 -6.61 -2.10 -10.90
CA PHE A 66 -6.76 -3.37 -10.20
C PHE A 66 -5.54 -4.28 -10.41
N VAL A 67 -5.09 -4.90 -9.32
CA VAL A 67 -4.01 -5.87 -9.25
C VAL A 67 -4.63 -7.22 -8.86
N HIS A 68 -4.52 -8.22 -9.75
CA HIS A 68 -4.95 -9.58 -9.41
C HIS A 68 -4.12 -10.16 -8.26
N ALA A 69 -4.75 -11.04 -7.48
CA ALA A 69 -4.08 -11.77 -6.40
C ALA A 69 -2.85 -12.52 -6.93
N ARG A 70 -1.76 -12.50 -6.16
CA ARG A 70 -0.49 -13.16 -6.49
C ARG A 70 0.13 -13.76 -5.24
N GLY A 71 0.22 -15.09 -5.21
CA GLY A 71 0.71 -15.81 -4.03
C GLY A 71 -0.16 -15.48 -2.82
N GLU A 72 0.47 -14.99 -1.75
CA GLU A 72 -0.20 -14.62 -0.49
C GLU A 72 -0.77 -13.20 -0.50
N VAL A 73 -0.50 -12.39 -1.55
CA VAL A 73 -1.02 -11.03 -1.66
C VAL A 73 -2.41 -11.08 -2.30
N PRO A 74 -3.49 -10.68 -1.58
CA PRO A 74 -4.83 -10.63 -2.13
C PRO A 74 -4.94 -9.62 -3.28
N ALA A 75 -5.99 -9.77 -4.08
CA ALA A 75 -6.30 -8.78 -5.09
C ALA A 75 -6.57 -7.41 -4.43
N HIS A 76 -6.09 -6.35 -5.06
CA HIS A 76 -6.16 -5.01 -4.50
C HIS A 76 -6.12 -3.96 -5.61
N TYR A 77 -6.46 -2.73 -5.28
CA TYR A 77 -6.14 -1.58 -6.11
C TYR A 77 -4.79 -1.02 -5.72
N LEU A 78 -3.99 -0.66 -6.73
CA LEU A 78 -2.80 0.15 -6.50
C LEU A 78 -3.24 1.61 -6.36
N ILE A 79 -2.91 2.24 -5.25
CA ILE A 79 -3.12 3.68 -5.06
C ILE A 79 -1.78 4.37 -5.28
N ILE A 80 -1.72 5.27 -6.25
CA ILE A 80 -0.50 6.02 -6.58
C ILE A 80 -0.57 7.37 -5.87
N ALA A 81 0.46 7.74 -5.10
CA ALA A 81 0.50 9.05 -4.46
C ALA A 81 0.29 10.18 -5.49
N ALA A 82 -0.31 11.29 -5.06
CA ALA A 82 -0.60 12.40 -5.98
C ALA A 82 0.67 13.15 -6.43
N LYS A 83 1.77 13.01 -5.69
CA LYS A 83 3.03 13.72 -5.92
C LYS A 83 4.22 12.78 -5.73
N ASP A 84 5.29 13.07 -6.44
CA ASP A 84 6.59 12.45 -6.18
C ASP A 84 7.17 12.96 -4.85
N VAL A 85 8.04 12.17 -4.22
CA VAL A 85 8.69 12.53 -2.95
C VAL A 85 10.17 12.87 -3.10
N GLY A 86 10.55 13.36 -4.30
CA GLY A 86 11.88 13.85 -4.63
C GLY A 86 12.76 12.83 -5.36
N ASP A 87 14.03 13.19 -5.52
CA ASP A 87 15.06 12.35 -6.13
C ASP A 87 15.93 11.77 -5.02
N HIS A 88 16.07 10.45 -5.00
CA HIS A 88 16.73 9.73 -3.93
C HIS A 88 17.65 8.64 -4.47
N LYS A 89 18.69 8.31 -3.71
CA LYS A 89 19.50 7.12 -3.97
C LYS A 89 18.69 5.87 -3.66
N TRP A 90 18.87 4.81 -4.45
CA TRP A 90 18.32 3.51 -4.09
C TRP A 90 18.96 2.96 -2.81
N GLY A 91 20.27 3.19 -2.62
CA GLY A 91 21.01 2.81 -1.40
C GLY A 91 21.69 1.44 -1.47
N GLY A 92 22.33 0.99 -0.40
CA GLY A 92 22.92 -0.36 -0.28
C GLY A 92 23.73 -0.87 -1.49
N ARG A 93 24.57 -0.03 -2.11
CA ARG A 93 25.41 -0.43 -3.26
C ARG A 93 26.43 -1.48 -2.83
N GLY A 94 26.64 -2.49 -3.67
CA GLY A 94 27.56 -3.59 -3.41
C GLY A 94 26.93 -4.74 -2.62
N VAL A 95 25.62 -4.68 -2.33
CA VAL A 95 24.93 -5.65 -1.47
C VAL A 95 23.75 -6.27 -2.21
N GLU A 96 23.71 -7.60 -2.24
CA GLU A 96 22.55 -8.38 -2.68
C GLU A 96 21.59 -8.57 -1.50
N VAL A 97 20.44 -7.90 -1.54
CA VAL A 97 19.38 -8.01 -0.52
C VAL A 97 18.48 -9.18 -0.90
N LYS A 98 18.38 -10.16 0.00
CA LYS A 98 17.55 -11.35 -0.22
C LYS A 98 16.07 -11.03 -0.02
N GLY A 99 15.20 -11.78 -0.70
CA GLY A 99 13.75 -11.67 -0.52
C GLY A 99 13.08 -10.55 -1.30
N LEU A 100 13.81 -9.81 -2.15
CA LEU A 100 13.21 -8.79 -2.99
C LEU A 100 12.50 -9.38 -4.23
N SER A 101 11.27 -8.92 -4.47
CA SER A 101 10.36 -9.34 -5.51
C SER A 101 10.26 -8.30 -6.64
N LYS A 102 9.84 -8.74 -7.83
CA LYS A 102 9.50 -7.85 -8.97
C LYS A 102 8.05 -7.36 -8.95
N THR A 103 7.22 -7.92 -8.07
CA THR A 103 5.77 -7.67 -8.05
C THR A 103 5.22 -7.25 -6.69
N ASP A 104 6.05 -7.23 -5.65
CA ASP A 104 5.63 -6.92 -4.28
C ASP A 104 6.46 -5.80 -3.67
N GLY A 105 6.12 -4.55 -4.00
CA GLY A 105 6.85 -3.37 -3.52
C GLY A 105 6.69 -3.14 -2.02
N TYR A 106 5.56 -3.56 -1.44
CA TYR A 106 5.32 -3.44 -0.01
C TYR A 106 6.34 -4.26 0.77
N THR A 107 6.40 -5.58 0.52
CA THR A 107 7.35 -6.46 1.21
C THR A 107 8.80 -6.05 0.94
N ASN A 108 9.12 -5.63 -0.29
CA ASN A 108 10.43 -5.08 -0.62
C ASN A 108 10.79 -3.89 0.27
N THR A 109 9.89 -2.92 0.37
CA THR A 109 10.12 -1.70 1.14
C THR A 109 10.29 -2.04 2.62
N GLN A 110 9.47 -2.95 3.17
CA GLN A 110 9.64 -3.42 4.55
C GLN A 110 11.01 -4.08 4.79
N VAL A 111 11.49 -4.91 3.86
CA VAL A 111 12.83 -5.52 3.94
C VAL A 111 13.94 -4.47 3.86
N LEU A 112 13.77 -3.44 3.03
CA LEU A 112 14.77 -2.38 2.85
C LEU A 112 14.86 -1.46 4.08
N ILE A 113 13.73 -1.03 4.64
CA ILE A 113 13.70 -0.12 5.80
C ILE A 113 13.90 -0.83 7.14
N GLY A 114 13.59 -2.12 7.22
CA GLY A 114 13.69 -2.95 8.43
C GLY A 114 14.98 -3.75 8.53
N ASN A 115 15.98 -3.49 7.67
CA ASN A 115 17.26 -4.18 7.74
C ASN A 115 18.09 -3.61 8.90
N ASP A 116 18.57 -4.46 9.81
CA ASP A 116 19.42 -4.07 10.96
C ASP A 116 20.84 -3.63 10.55
N ASP A 117 21.14 -3.62 9.26
CA ASP A 117 22.41 -3.10 8.76
C ASP A 117 22.40 -1.56 8.75
N GLU A 118 23.51 -0.92 9.12
CA GLU A 118 23.67 0.55 9.12
C GLU A 118 23.47 1.20 7.73
N ARG A 119 23.31 0.38 6.69
CA ARG A 119 22.99 0.78 5.32
C ARG A 119 21.61 1.44 5.23
N LYS A 120 21.59 2.60 4.57
CA LYS A 120 20.37 3.34 4.26
C LYS A 120 19.83 3.01 2.87
N TYR A 121 18.51 3.09 2.73
CA TYR A 121 17.78 2.93 1.48
C TYR A 121 16.86 4.14 1.25
N PRO A 122 17.41 5.33 0.95
CA PRO A 122 16.66 6.59 1.00
C PRO A 122 15.40 6.62 0.14
N ALA A 123 15.43 5.98 -1.03
CA ALA A 123 14.25 5.85 -1.89
C ALA A 123 13.10 5.06 -1.24
N ALA A 124 13.41 4.01 -0.48
CA ALA A 124 12.44 3.22 0.27
C ALA A 124 11.95 4.00 1.51
N ASP A 125 12.87 4.61 2.24
CA ASP A 125 12.59 5.44 3.42
C ASP A 125 11.63 6.58 3.07
N ALA A 126 11.91 7.34 2.02
CA ALA A 126 11.10 8.47 1.59
C ALA A 126 9.66 8.06 1.20
N CYS A 127 9.48 6.88 0.62
CA CYS A 127 8.14 6.35 0.33
C CYS A 127 7.42 5.86 1.59
N ALA A 128 8.13 5.22 2.52
CA ALA A 128 7.57 4.73 3.77
C ALA A 128 7.19 5.87 4.74
N GLU A 129 7.88 7.01 4.67
CA GLU A 129 7.58 8.21 5.45
C GLU A 129 6.41 9.03 4.85
N HIS A 130 5.99 8.74 3.62
CA HIS A 130 4.91 9.46 2.96
C HIS A 130 3.56 9.23 3.63
N GLN A 131 2.79 10.30 3.78
CA GLN A 131 1.46 10.28 4.39
C GLN A 131 0.49 11.13 3.58
N ALA A 132 -0.72 10.60 3.36
CA ALA A 132 -1.77 11.29 2.63
C ALA A 132 -3.15 10.78 3.07
N ASP A 133 -4.13 11.67 3.25
CA ASP A 133 -5.48 11.34 3.72
C ASP A 133 -5.53 10.43 4.98
N GLY A 134 -4.55 10.59 5.89
CA GLY A 134 -4.45 9.77 7.11
C GLY A 134 -3.82 8.38 6.91
N HIS A 135 -3.47 8.01 5.68
CA HIS A 135 -2.76 6.76 5.36
C HIS A 135 -1.26 6.91 5.52
N ARG A 136 -0.60 5.85 6.03
CA ARG A 136 0.84 5.77 6.33
C ARG A 136 1.48 4.46 5.84
N ASP A 137 0.75 3.70 5.04
CA ASP A 137 1.08 2.39 4.47
C ASP A 137 1.66 2.50 3.05
N PHE A 138 2.22 3.66 2.70
CA PHE A 138 2.88 3.87 1.42
C PHE A 138 4.24 3.18 1.35
N TYR A 139 4.63 2.80 0.15
CA TYR A 139 5.85 2.05 -0.12
C TYR A 139 6.41 2.38 -1.50
N LEU A 140 7.69 2.05 -1.72
CA LEU A 140 8.33 2.19 -3.01
C LEU A 140 7.84 1.05 -3.93
N PRO A 141 7.20 1.34 -5.08
CA PRO A 141 6.64 0.30 -5.94
C PRO A 141 7.69 -0.68 -6.45
N ALA A 142 7.32 -1.96 -6.62
CA ALA A 142 8.13 -2.91 -7.36
C ALA A 142 8.12 -2.62 -8.86
N ALA A 143 9.04 -3.25 -9.59
CA ALA A 143 9.19 -3.04 -11.04
C ALA A 143 7.88 -3.25 -11.83
N ALA A 144 7.10 -4.28 -11.49
CA ALA A 144 5.81 -4.54 -12.15
C ALA A 144 4.71 -3.54 -11.74
N GLU A 145 4.72 -3.03 -10.50
CA GLU A 145 3.76 -2.02 -10.05
C GLU A 145 4.03 -0.67 -10.76
N LEU A 146 5.30 -0.30 -10.98
CA LEU A 146 5.64 0.85 -11.83
C LEU A 146 5.21 0.66 -13.29
N TYR A 147 5.42 -0.54 -13.84
CA TYR A 147 4.99 -0.85 -15.20
C TYR A 147 3.46 -0.74 -15.35
N GLN A 148 2.70 -1.18 -14.35
CA GLN A 148 1.26 -0.96 -14.31
C GLN A 148 0.93 0.54 -14.29
N GLY A 149 1.66 1.35 -13.53
CA GLY A 149 1.54 2.81 -13.57
C GLY A 149 1.71 3.36 -14.98
N TRP A 150 2.70 2.89 -15.74
CA TRP A 150 2.93 3.32 -17.12
C TRP A 150 1.83 2.86 -18.07
N LEU A 151 1.33 1.63 -17.92
CA LEU A 151 0.25 1.08 -18.74
C LEU A 151 -1.06 1.85 -18.51
N ASN A 152 -1.37 2.15 -17.26
CA ASN A 152 -2.68 2.62 -16.84
C ASN A 152 -2.77 4.14 -16.80
N CYS A 153 -1.74 4.81 -16.31
CA CYS A 153 -1.78 6.24 -16.00
C CYS A 153 -0.43 6.94 -16.29
N PRO A 154 0.17 6.79 -17.48
CA PRO A 154 1.53 7.25 -17.73
C PRO A 154 1.70 8.76 -17.48
N LYS A 155 0.66 9.56 -17.79
CA LYS A 155 0.67 11.02 -17.66
C LYS A 155 0.72 11.54 -16.22
N VAL A 156 0.47 10.70 -15.21
CA VAL A 156 0.54 11.14 -13.80
C VAL A 156 1.98 11.17 -13.27
N PHE A 157 2.90 10.50 -13.99
CA PHE A 157 4.32 10.48 -13.72
C PHE A 157 5.06 11.49 -14.60
N ALA A 158 6.20 11.98 -14.13
CA ALA A 158 7.10 12.80 -14.93
C ALA A 158 7.65 12.01 -16.12
N GLN A 159 7.73 12.66 -17.28
CA GLN A 159 8.07 12.01 -18.56
C GLN A 159 9.56 12.14 -18.92
N ASP A 160 10.28 13.04 -18.25
CA ASP A 160 11.65 13.45 -18.50
C ASP A 160 12.67 12.81 -17.55
N CYS A 161 12.23 11.88 -16.70
CA CYS A 161 13.08 11.21 -15.72
C CYS A 161 12.83 9.70 -15.65
N TYR A 162 13.67 9.03 -14.84
CA TYR A 162 13.47 7.64 -14.44
C TYR A 162 12.96 7.58 -13.01
N TYR A 163 12.12 6.59 -12.75
CA TYR A 163 11.61 6.26 -11.42
C TYR A 163 12.31 5.02 -10.87
N TRP A 164 12.74 5.08 -9.61
CA TRP A 164 13.21 3.91 -8.88
C TRP A 164 12.06 2.95 -8.58
N SER A 165 12.30 1.67 -8.78
CA SER A 165 11.53 0.61 -8.11
C SER A 165 12.24 0.13 -6.85
N SER A 166 11.50 -0.55 -5.96
CA SER A 166 12.07 -1.28 -4.83
C SER A 166 12.72 -2.61 -5.23
N SER A 167 12.63 -3.00 -6.51
CA SER A 167 13.13 -4.29 -7.00
C SER A 167 14.61 -4.19 -7.34
N GLN A 168 15.41 -5.02 -6.69
CA GLN A 168 16.83 -5.14 -7.00
C GLN A 168 17.07 -6.00 -8.24
N ARG A 169 18.06 -5.62 -9.05
CA ARG A 169 18.58 -6.46 -10.15
C ARG A 169 19.88 -7.17 -9.79
N SER A 170 20.77 -6.47 -9.08
CA SER A 170 22.05 -7.00 -8.60
C SER A 170 22.57 -6.19 -7.42
N ALA A 171 23.67 -6.61 -6.81
CA ALA A 171 24.37 -5.89 -5.77
C ALA A 171 24.59 -4.40 -6.08
N ASN A 172 24.78 -4.05 -7.36
CA ASN A 172 25.10 -2.69 -7.81
C ASN A 172 23.93 -1.93 -8.46
N THR A 173 22.86 -2.62 -8.85
CA THR A 173 21.78 -2.04 -9.67
C THR A 173 20.38 -2.43 -9.20
N ALA A 174 19.42 -1.55 -9.45
CA ALA A 174 18.00 -1.76 -9.20
C ALA A 174 17.17 -1.40 -10.45
N PHE A 175 15.96 -1.95 -10.55
CA PHE A 175 15.10 -1.69 -11.70
C PHE A 175 14.56 -0.26 -11.68
N VAL A 176 14.52 0.36 -12.85
CA VAL A 176 13.98 1.71 -13.09
C VAL A 176 12.94 1.70 -14.20
N MET A 177 12.05 2.70 -14.19
CA MET A 177 11.05 2.89 -15.23
C MET A 177 11.10 4.32 -15.78
N ASN A 178 11.26 4.48 -17.09
CA ASN A 178 11.02 5.75 -17.78
C ASN A 178 9.59 5.79 -18.31
N PHE A 179 8.88 6.87 -18.00
CA PHE A 179 7.47 7.00 -18.39
C PHE A 179 7.26 7.67 -19.75
N GLY A 180 8.24 8.44 -20.25
CA GLY A 180 8.18 9.07 -21.57
C GLY A 180 8.12 8.09 -22.74
N GLY A 181 8.80 6.95 -22.63
CA GLY A 181 8.83 5.90 -23.65
C GLY A 181 8.42 4.50 -23.19
N GLY A 182 8.22 4.28 -21.88
CA GLY A 182 7.85 2.97 -21.33
C GLY A 182 9.01 2.00 -21.14
N GLY A 183 10.24 2.50 -21.12
CA GLY A 183 11.43 1.67 -20.97
C GLY A 183 11.65 1.25 -19.51
N GLN A 184 11.70 -0.07 -19.27
CA GLN A 184 12.19 -0.64 -18.01
C GLN A 184 13.65 -1.06 -18.17
N ASP A 185 14.52 -0.55 -17.30
CA ASP A 185 15.97 -0.78 -17.34
C ASP A 185 16.51 -0.96 -15.90
N PHE A 186 17.82 -0.90 -15.72
CA PHE A 186 18.48 -0.91 -14.42
C PHE A 186 19.40 0.31 -14.24
N GLY A 187 19.25 0.99 -13.10
CA GLY A 187 20.09 2.11 -12.71
C GLY A 187 21.13 1.70 -11.68
N GLY A 188 22.28 2.40 -11.66
CA GLY A 188 23.26 2.28 -10.59
C GLY A 188 22.73 2.85 -9.28
N LYS A 189 22.78 2.07 -8.20
CA LYS A 189 22.15 2.42 -6.90
C LYS A 189 22.66 3.69 -6.21
N SER A 190 23.81 4.22 -6.65
CA SER A 190 24.36 5.49 -6.16
C SER A 190 23.73 6.73 -6.80
N GLY A 191 23.06 6.57 -7.94
CA GLY A 191 22.38 7.66 -8.63
C GLY A 191 21.10 8.06 -7.90
N GLU A 192 20.77 9.34 -7.98
CA GLU A 192 19.52 9.89 -7.46
C GLU A 192 18.49 9.90 -8.58
N LEU A 193 17.38 9.19 -8.40
CA LEU A 193 16.27 9.14 -9.34
C LEU A 193 14.95 9.38 -8.61
N ARG A 194 13.92 9.71 -9.39
CA ARG A 194 12.60 10.06 -8.87
C ARG A 194 11.95 8.89 -8.15
N VAL A 195 11.20 9.18 -7.10
CA VAL A 195 10.39 8.20 -6.38
C VAL A 195 8.94 8.65 -6.26
N ARG A 196 8.02 7.74 -6.53
CA ARG A 196 6.57 7.93 -6.39
C ARG A 196 6.02 6.85 -5.47
N PRO A 197 5.57 7.22 -4.25
CA PRO A 197 5.00 6.25 -3.33
C PRO A 197 3.71 5.64 -3.90
N VAL A 198 3.47 4.38 -3.57
CA VAL A 198 2.20 3.68 -3.84
C VAL A 198 1.72 2.97 -2.58
N ARG A 199 0.45 2.60 -2.50
CA ARG A 199 -0.08 1.72 -1.45
C ARG A 199 -1.10 0.74 -1.98
N ARG A 200 -1.45 -0.26 -1.18
CA ARG A 200 -2.49 -1.26 -1.52
C ARG A 200 -3.81 -0.88 -0.88
N PHE A 201 -4.87 -0.88 -1.68
CA PHE A 201 -6.23 -0.76 -1.17
C PHE A 201 -7.01 -2.04 -1.46
N PHE A 202 -7.39 -2.74 -0.38
CA PHE A 202 -8.16 -3.98 -0.43
C PHE A 202 -9.65 -3.65 -0.29
N ILE A 203 -10.48 -4.22 -1.16
CA ILE A 203 -11.94 -4.09 -1.13
C ILE A 203 -12.62 -5.44 -0.92
#